data_AF-A0A7U4THX8-F1
#
_entry.id   AF-A0A7U4THX8-F1
#
_cell.length_a   1.000
_cell.length_b   1.000
_cell.length_c   1.000
_cell.angle_alpha   90.00
_cell.angle_beta   90.00
_cell.angle_gamma   90.00
#
_symmetry.space_group_name_H-M   'P 1'
#
loop_
_entity.id
_entity.type
_entity.pdbx_description
1 polymer ?
#
loop_
_entity_poly.entity_id
_entity_poly.type
_entity_poly.pdbx_seq_one_letter_code
_entity_poly.pdbx_strand_id
1 'polypeptide(L)'
;MGRNYFALAFSAAMLPKEKVVIVKTEMTLEKLRDEMMEKIKNGVKINCILNPSHKATIEVIKDWGIPVEIPQSPPKVELGPNDVLYLVQVSGLPRLTDRHQYTTKEIQRADWRFMKIEVFTDSLLMPLLC
;
A
#
# COMPACT_ATOMS: atom_id res chain seq x y z
N MET A 1 -15.92 -3.91 10.77
CA MET A 1 -14.71 -4.54 10.23
C MET A 1 -14.12 -3.57 9.22
N GLY A 2 -12.84 -3.20 9.35
CA GLY A 2 -12.23 -2.24 8.44
C GLY A 2 -11.89 -2.85 7.08
N ARG A 3 -11.65 -1.97 6.11
CA ARG A 3 -11.29 -2.30 4.73
C ARG A 3 -9.78 -2.45 4.61
N ASN A 4 -9.36 -3.32 3.71
CA ASN A 4 -7.94 -3.55 3.43
C ASN A 4 -7.61 -2.95 2.06
N TYR A 5 -6.48 -2.25 1.98
CA TYR A 5 -6.04 -1.53 0.79
C TYR A 5 -4.60 -1.85 0.42
N PHE A 6 -4.25 -1.73 -0.85
CA PHE A 6 -2.87 -1.73 -1.32
C PHE A 6 -2.56 -0.47 -2.13
N ALA A 7 -1.44 0.19 -1.84
CA ALA A 7 -1.02 1.40 -2.55
C ALA A 7 0.50 1.51 -2.76
N LEU A 8 0.88 2.36 -3.72
CA LEU A 8 2.25 2.81 -3.93
C LEU A 8 2.59 4.15 -3.25
N ALA A 9 1.56 4.81 -2.71
CA ALA A 9 1.69 6.10 -2.06
C ALA A 9 0.63 6.25 -0.96
N PHE A 10 0.96 7.08 0.02
CA PHE A 10 0.05 7.48 1.08
C PHE A 10 0.09 9.01 1.18
N SER A 11 -1.07 9.62 1.34
CA SER A 11 -1.23 11.07 1.43
C SER A 11 -2.21 11.41 2.55
N ALA A 12 -1.98 12.55 3.22
CA ALA A 12 -2.92 13.08 4.19
C ALA A 12 -4.32 13.32 3.60
N ALA A 13 -4.44 13.52 2.28
CA ALA A 13 -5.72 13.62 1.59
C ALA A 13 -6.55 12.33 1.59
N MET A 14 -5.95 11.19 1.95
CA MET A 14 -6.65 9.92 2.15
C MET A 14 -7.24 9.79 3.54
N LEU A 15 -6.88 10.66 4.48
CA LEU A 15 -7.37 10.62 5.85
C LEU A 15 -8.71 11.34 5.96
N PRO A 16 -9.57 10.92 6.89
CA PRO A 16 -10.82 11.64 7.15
C PRO A 16 -10.51 13.00 7.76
N LYS A 17 -11.50 13.90 7.75
CA LYS A 17 -11.33 15.26 8.30
C LYS A 17 -11.22 15.26 9.82
N GLU A 18 -11.78 14.26 10.47
CA GLU A 18 -11.74 14.06 11.91
C GLU A 18 -10.35 13.61 12.39
N LYS A 19 -10.09 13.81 13.68
CA LYS A 19 -8.85 13.34 14.31
C LYS A 19 -8.77 11.81 14.24
N VAL A 20 -7.66 11.33 13.70
CA VAL A 20 -7.31 9.91 13.66
C VAL A 20 -5.91 9.68 14.21
N VAL A 21 -5.65 8.46 14.62
CA VAL A 21 -4.30 7.99 14.94
C VAL A 21 -3.89 6.97 13.89
N ILE A 22 -2.64 7.08 13.47
CA ILE A 22 -2.05 6.21 12.47
C ILE A 22 -0.93 5.45 13.13
N VAL A 23 -1.01 4.13 13.07
CA VAL A 23 0.08 3.24 13.45
C VAL A 23 0.75 2.75 12.17
N LYS A 24 2.05 2.98 12.06
CA LYS A 24 2.86 2.49 10.95
C LYS A 24 3.78 1.38 11.43
N THR A 25 3.77 0.26 10.71
CA THR A 25 4.64 -0.89 10.94
C THR A 25 5.49 -1.14 9.70
N GLU A 26 6.81 -1.13 9.83
CA GLU A 26 7.73 -1.53 8.75
C GLU A 26 7.64 -3.04 8.50
N MET A 27 7.74 -3.45 7.25
CA MET A 27 7.64 -4.83 6.79
C MET A 27 8.78 -5.17 5.83
N THR A 28 8.99 -6.46 5.62
CA THR A 28 9.71 -6.96 4.44
C THR A 28 8.71 -7.22 3.31
N LEU A 29 9.20 -7.31 2.06
CA LEU A 29 8.38 -7.73 0.92
C LEU A 29 7.66 -9.07 1.20
N GLU A 30 8.40 -10.04 1.74
CA GLU A 30 7.88 -11.36 2.10
C GLU A 30 6.73 -11.27 3.11
N LYS A 31 6.93 -10.57 4.23
CA LYS A 31 5.88 -10.40 5.25
C LYS A 31 4.64 -9.69 4.71
N LEU A 32 4.82 -8.66 3.88
CA LEU A 32 3.71 -7.95 3.25
C LEU A 32 2.91 -8.88 2.35
N ARG A 33 3.60 -9.65 1.50
CA ARG A 33 2.96 -10.62 0.59
C ARG A 33 2.22 -11.70 1.37
N ASP A 34 2.84 -12.28 2.39
CA ASP A 34 2.28 -13.40 3.14
C ASP A 34 1.04 -12.96 3.94
N GLU A 35 1.08 -11.79 4.58
CA GLU A 35 -0.08 -11.23 5.30
C GLU A 35 -1.26 -10.95 4.35
N MET A 36 -0.99 -10.39 3.16
CA MET A 36 -2.01 -10.15 2.13
C MET A 36 -2.58 -11.45 1.57
N MET A 37 -1.74 -12.45 1.30
CA MET A 37 -2.17 -13.77 0.82
C MET A 37 -3.05 -14.46 1.84
N GLU A 38 -2.69 -14.43 3.12
CA GLU A 38 -3.49 -15.03 4.19
C GLU A 38 -4.84 -14.31 4.34
N LYS A 39 -4.88 -12.98 4.22
CA LYS A 39 -6.13 -12.21 4.18
C LYS A 39 -7.03 -12.67 3.03
N ILE A 40 -6.48 -12.77 1.81
CA ILE A 40 -7.22 -13.20 0.61
C ILE A 40 -7.76 -14.63 0.78
N LYS A 41 -6.93 -15.55 1.28
CA LYS A 41 -7.31 -16.95 1.56
C LYS A 41 -8.49 -17.04 2.53
N ASN A 42 -8.56 -16.14 3.50
CA ASN A 42 -9.67 -16.02 4.45
C ASN A 42 -10.86 -15.20 3.92
N GLY A 43 -10.92 -14.95 2.61
CA GLY A 43 -12.02 -14.24 1.96
C GLY A 43 -12.00 -12.71 2.14
N VAL A 44 -10.90 -12.14 2.66
CA VAL A 44 -10.78 -10.69 2.83
C VAL A 44 -10.34 -10.05 1.51
N LYS A 45 -11.16 -9.14 0.98
CA LYS A 45 -10.84 -8.36 -0.21
C LYS A 45 -9.75 -7.32 0.07
N ILE A 46 -8.71 -7.29 -0.76
CA ILE A 46 -7.72 -6.21 -0.83
C ILE A 46 -8.10 -5.24 -1.95
N ASN A 47 -8.40 -3.99 -1.60
CA ASN A 47 -8.73 -2.96 -2.58
C ASN A 47 -7.44 -2.26 -3.07
N CYS A 48 -7.03 -2.55 -4.30
CA CYS A 48 -5.88 -1.91 -4.93
C CYS A 48 -6.23 -0.47 -5.35
N ILE A 49 -5.43 0.51 -4.93
CA ILE A 49 -5.69 1.93 -5.20
C ILE A 49 -4.68 2.57 -6.14
N LEU A 50 -4.01 1.75 -6.95
CA LEU A 50 -3.02 2.23 -7.90
C LEU A 50 -3.68 2.94 -9.07
N ASN A 51 -2.97 3.95 -9.59
CA ASN A 51 -3.29 4.50 -10.89
C ASN A 51 -2.73 3.57 -11.98
N PRO A 52 -3.59 2.98 -12.86
CA PRO A 52 -3.16 2.06 -13.91
C PRO A 52 -2.19 2.68 -14.93
N SER A 53 -2.03 4.02 -14.94
CA SER A 53 -1.02 4.69 -15.77
C SER A 53 0.42 4.43 -15.33
N HIS A 54 0.68 4.02 -14.07
CA HIS A 54 2.01 3.71 -13.56
C HIS A 54 2.50 2.31 -13.97
N LYS A 55 2.49 2.03 -15.28
CA LYS A 55 2.76 0.70 -15.86
C LYS A 55 4.10 0.10 -15.38
N ALA A 56 5.18 0.89 -15.43
CA ALA A 56 6.52 0.42 -15.04
C ALA A 56 6.56 -0.07 -13.58
N THR A 57 5.95 0.66 -12.65
CA THR A 57 5.92 0.25 -11.25
C THR A 57 4.97 -0.92 -11.03
N ILE A 58 3.83 -0.97 -11.76
CA ILE A 58 2.90 -2.11 -11.72
C ILE A 58 3.58 -3.40 -12.16
N GLU A 59 4.43 -3.36 -13.19
CA GLU A 59 5.22 -4.53 -13.62
C GLU A 59 6.10 -5.05 -12.49
N VAL A 60 6.81 -4.18 -11.77
CA VAL A 60 7.61 -4.58 -10.59
C VAL A 60 6.74 -5.26 -9.53
N ILE A 61 5.57 -4.71 -9.22
CA ILE A 61 4.63 -5.29 -8.24
C ILE A 61 4.17 -6.68 -8.67
N LYS A 62 3.92 -6.89 -9.97
CA LYS A 62 3.57 -8.20 -10.53
C LYS A 62 4.74 -9.18 -10.45
N ASP A 63 5.95 -8.75 -10.79
CA ASP A 63 7.16 -9.58 -10.72
C ASP A 63 7.47 -10.03 -9.29
N TRP A 64 7.13 -9.22 -8.30
CA TRP A 64 7.24 -9.57 -6.88
C TRP A 64 6.13 -10.50 -6.37
N GLY A 65 5.11 -10.77 -7.19
CA GLY A 65 4.00 -11.65 -6.82
C GLY A 65 3.13 -11.06 -5.72
N ILE A 66 2.99 -9.73 -5.65
CA ILE A 66 2.04 -9.10 -4.72
C ILE A 66 0.61 -9.33 -5.25
N PRO A 67 -0.30 -9.90 -4.45
CA PRO A 67 -1.58 -10.40 -4.93
C PRO A 67 -2.64 -9.29 -5.05
N VAL A 68 -2.50 -8.42 -6.04
CA VAL A 68 -3.42 -7.29 -6.26
C VAL A 68 -3.99 -7.27 -7.66
N GLU A 69 -5.29 -7.01 -7.74
CA GLU A 69 -5.99 -6.73 -8.99
C GLU A 69 -5.89 -5.23 -9.31
N ILE A 70 -5.29 -4.89 -10.45
CA ILE A 70 -5.14 -3.49 -10.86
C ILE A 70 -6.50 -2.95 -11.32
N PRO A 71 -7.00 -1.84 -10.75
CA PRO A 71 -8.30 -1.30 -11.15
C PRO A 71 -8.24 -0.68 -12.55
N GLN A 72 -9.40 -0.63 -13.23
CA GLN A 72 -9.50 -0.01 -14.56
C GLN A 72 -9.27 1.51 -14.55
N SER A 73 -9.56 2.16 -13.42
CA SER A 73 -9.38 3.59 -13.20
C SER A 73 -8.87 3.84 -11.78
N PRO A 74 -8.13 4.93 -11.52
CA PRO A 74 -7.62 5.23 -10.19
C PRO A 74 -8.80 5.51 -9.23
N PRO A 75 -8.99 4.70 -8.18
CA PRO A 75 -10.07 4.93 -7.23
C PRO A 75 -9.73 6.13 -6.34
N LYS A 76 -10.77 6.89 -5.94
CA LYS A 76 -10.66 7.85 -4.84
C LYS A 76 -10.93 7.12 -3.54
N VAL A 77 -10.03 7.25 -2.57
CA VAL A 77 -10.12 6.56 -1.29
C VAL A 77 -9.99 7.53 -0.13
N GLU A 78 -10.95 7.42 0.79
CA GLU A 78 -10.90 8.00 2.13
C GLU A 78 -10.86 6.83 3.11
N LEU A 79 -9.78 6.75 3.88
CA LEU A 79 -9.53 5.76 4.91
C LEU A 79 -10.42 6.06 6.12
N GLY A 80 -10.91 5.00 6.76
CA GLY A 80 -11.73 5.07 7.95
C GLY A 80 -11.13 4.29 9.12
N PRO A 81 -11.80 4.33 10.28
CA PRO A 81 -11.34 3.61 11.46
C PRO A 81 -11.30 2.10 11.23
N ASN A 82 -10.22 1.48 11.70
CA ASN A 82 -9.85 0.08 11.51
C ASN A 82 -9.46 -0.30 10.07
N ASP A 83 -9.37 0.66 9.14
CA ASP A 83 -8.84 0.36 7.81
C ASP A 83 -7.33 0.08 7.89
N VAL A 84 -6.90 -0.85 7.03
CA VAL A 84 -5.51 -1.26 6.88
C VAL A 84 -5.05 -0.93 5.48
N LEU A 85 -3.89 -0.28 5.36
CA LEU A 85 -3.24 0.02 4.10
C LEU A 85 -1.87 -0.66 4.05
N TYR A 86 -1.73 -1.64 3.16
CA TYR A 86 -0.44 -2.18 2.74
C TYR A 86 0.18 -1.21 1.73
N LEU A 87 1.38 -0.73 2.05
CA LEU A 87 2.01 0.36 1.33
C LEU A 87 3.40 -0.06 0.85
N VAL A 88 3.66 0.16 -0.43
CA VAL A 88 4.99 0.04 -1.03
C VAL A 88 5.44 1.42 -1.48
N GLN A 89 6.39 2.02 -0.78
CA GLN A 89 6.99 3.29 -1.20
C GLN A 89 8.31 3.04 -1.90
N VAL A 90 8.61 3.88 -2.87
CA VAL A 90 9.86 3.85 -3.61
C VAL A 90 10.45 5.23 -3.74
N SER A 91 11.77 5.31 -3.57
CA SER A 91 12.56 6.49 -3.93
C SER A 91 13.82 6.07 -4.70
N GLY A 92 14.39 6.98 -5.47
CA GLY A 92 15.61 6.70 -6.25
C GLY A 92 15.42 6.03 -7.61
N LEU A 93 14.17 5.75 -8.03
CA LEU A 93 13.91 5.36 -9.43
C LEU A 93 14.11 6.56 -10.37
N PRO A 94 14.76 6.35 -11.54
CA PRO A 94 14.93 7.41 -12.52
C PRO A 94 13.59 7.80 -13.16
N ARG A 95 13.48 9.04 -13.63
CA ARG A 95 12.34 9.42 -14.46
C ARG A 95 12.44 8.68 -15.80
N LEU A 96 11.33 8.10 -16.23
CA LEU A 96 11.23 7.40 -17.51
C LEU A 96 10.73 8.41 -18.57
N THR A 97 11.63 9.24 -19.09
CA THR A 97 11.32 10.24 -20.14
C THR A 97 11.26 9.63 -21.53
N ASP A 98 12.23 8.76 -21.86
CA ASP A 98 12.45 8.24 -23.22
C ASP A 98 12.17 6.73 -23.35
N ARG A 99 11.66 6.10 -22.28
CA ARG A 99 11.42 4.65 -22.18
C ARG A 99 10.25 4.35 -21.24
N HIS A 100 9.82 3.10 -21.17
CA HIS A 100 8.59 2.69 -20.47
C HIS A 100 8.80 1.71 -19.30
N GLN A 101 10.02 1.18 -19.11
CA GLN A 101 10.31 0.15 -18.10
C GLN A 101 11.61 0.45 -17.35
N TYR A 102 11.65 0.04 -16.08
CA TYR A 102 12.86 0.03 -15.29
C TYR A 102 13.69 -1.21 -15.60
N THR A 103 15.01 -1.07 -15.55
CA THR A 103 15.91 -2.23 -15.60
C THR A 103 15.99 -2.88 -14.22
N THR A 104 16.37 -4.16 -14.17
CA THR A 104 16.60 -4.86 -12.89
C THR A 104 17.61 -4.13 -12.00
N LYS A 105 18.66 -3.54 -12.59
CA LYS A 105 19.67 -2.77 -11.84
C LYS A 105 19.09 -1.52 -11.17
N GLU A 106 18.13 -0.87 -11.80
CA GLU A 106 17.47 0.31 -11.25
C GLU A 106 16.50 -0.05 -10.14
N ILE A 107 15.73 -1.13 -10.35
CA ILE A 107 14.84 -1.68 -9.31
C ILE A 107 15.65 -2.07 -8.08
N GLN A 108 16.79 -2.74 -8.25
CA GLN A 108 17.66 -3.18 -7.16
C GLN A 108 18.35 -2.02 -6.41
N ARG A 109 18.61 -0.89 -7.08
CA ARG A 109 19.28 0.27 -6.47
C ARG A 109 18.31 1.25 -5.82
N ALA A 110 17.04 1.23 -6.20
CA ALA A 110 16.02 2.07 -5.59
C ALA A 110 15.78 1.66 -4.12
N ASP A 111 15.45 2.63 -3.27
CA ASP A 111 15.05 2.38 -1.88
C ASP A 111 13.56 2.05 -1.85
N TRP A 112 13.26 0.78 -1.58
CA TRP A 112 11.90 0.27 -1.47
C TRP A 112 11.55 0.02 -0.01
N ARG A 113 10.43 0.59 0.43
CA ARG A 113 9.92 0.42 1.79
C ARG A 113 8.55 -0.22 1.76
N PHE A 114 8.38 -1.27 2.54
CA PHE A 114 7.15 -2.03 2.67
C PHE A 114 6.58 -1.74 4.05
N MET A 115 5.33 -1.33 4.13
CA MET A 115 4.73 -0.92 5.39
C MET A 115 3.29 -1.38 5.48
N LYS A 116 2.83 -1.54 6.71
CA LYS A 116 1.42 -1.59 7.06
C LYS A 116 1.05 -0.32 7.81
N ILE A 117 -0.02 0.32 7.37
CA ILE A 117 -0.60 1.51 7.99
C ILE A 117 -1.98 1.13 8.51
N GLU A 118 -2.22 1.36 9.81
CA GLU A 118 -3.49 1.08 10.47
C GLU A 118 -4.07 2.40 11.01
N VAL A 119 -5.35 2.65 10.71
CA VAL A 119 -6.04 3.89 11.07
C VAL A 119 -7.01 3.65 12.21
N PHE A 120 -6.96 4.49 13.25
CA PHE A 120 -7.80 4.40 14.44
C PHE A 120 -8.47 5.73 14.74
N THR A 121 -9.59 5.71 15.47
CA THR A 121 -10.12 6.90 16.14
C THR A 121 -9.49 7.07 17.51
N ASP A 122 -9.48 8.31 18.00
CA ASP A 122 -8.96 8.68 19.32
C ASP A 122 -9.58 7.84 20.47
N SER A 123 -10.85 7.44 20.33
CA SER A 123 -11.58 6.62 21.31
C SER A 123 -11.13 5.17 21.40
N LEU A 124 -10.43 4.63 20.39
CA LEU A 124 -10.02 3.23 20.31
C LEU A 124 -8.61 2.96 20.87
N LEU A 125 -7.86 3.99 21.25
CA LEU A 125 -6.52 3.87 21.81
C LEU A 125 -6.46 3.76 23.34
N MET A 126 -7.56 4.08 24.03
CA MET A 126 -7.64 3.99 25.49
C MET A 126 -7.36 2.59 26.08
N PRO A 127 -7.66 1.44 25.41
CA PRO A 127 -7.29 0.13 25.95
C PRO A 127 -5.86 -0.35 25.60
N LEU A 128 -5.13 0.34 24.71
CA LEU A 128 -3.81 -0.10 24.22
C LEU A 128 -2.63 0.61 24.91
N LEU A 129 -2.92 1.55 25.80
CA LEU A 129 -1.93 2.36 26.55
C LEU A 129 -1.96 2.09 28.07
N CYS A 130 -2.65 1.03 28.51
CA CYS A 130 -2.76 0.60 29.90
C CYS A 130 -2.10 -0.77 30.09
#